data_AF-C3NJZ7-F1
#
_entry.id   AF-C3NJZ7-F1
#
_cell.length_a   1.000
_cell.length_b   1.000
_cell.length_c   1.000
_cell.angle_alpha   90.00
_cell.angle_beta   90.00
_cell.angle_gamma   90.00
#
_symmetry.space_group_name_H-M   'P 1'
#
loop_
_entity.id
_entity.type
_entity.pdbx_description
1 polymer ?
#
loop_
_entity_poly.entity_id
_entity_poly.type
_entity_poly.pdbx_seq_one_letter_code
_entity_poly.pdbx_strand_id
1 'polypeptide(L)'
;MAQIQFGDKWVQVKGSIFYLTPHALEILKAWYDWSVNYDTEASEEFRAEEVEYFAKAFEMLKPQSHDEAFHYLTILENAFVQTDYKIKEIIDRIHANKSGNILVREL
;
A
#
# COMPACT_ATOMS: atom_id res chain seq x y z
N MET A 1 6.08 16.02 -10.90
CA MET A 1 6.91 15.02 -10.21
C MET A 1 6.06 13.77 -10.08
N ALA A 2 6.59 12.58 -10.38
CA ALA A 2 5.82 11.34 -10.29
C ALA A 2 5.33 11.13 -8.85
N GLN A 3 4.03 10.89 -8.66
CA GLN A 3 3.47 10.66 -7.33
C GLN A 3 3.88 9.31 -6.74
N ILE A 4 4.32 8.37 -7.58
CA ILE A 4 4.62 6.99 -7.23
C ILE A 4 5.99 6.60 -7.83
N GLN A 5 6.87 6.02 -7.02
CA GLN A 5 8.16 5.48 -7.46
C GLN A 5 8.46 4.18 -6.73
N PHE A 6 8.94 3.17 -7.46
CA PHE A 6 9.34 1.88 -6.90
C PHE A 6 10.86 1.76 -6.92
N GLY A 7 11.46 1.47 -5.75
CA GLY A 7 12.87 1.06 -5.63
C GLY A 7 12.99 -0.45 -5.43
N ASP A 8 14.17 -0.91 -4.97
CA ASP A 8 14.44 -2.34 -4.77
C ASP A 8 13.72 -2.95 -3.55
N LYS A 9 13.44 -2.13 -2.53
CA LYS A 9 12.86 -2.55 -1.24
C LYS A 9 11.83 -1.57 -0.68
N TRP A 10 11.46 -0.58 -1.48
CA TRP A 10 10.62 0.52 -1.03
C TRP A 10 9.71 1.00 -2.16
N VAL A 11 8.60 1.60 -1.77
CA VAL A 11 7.73 2.38 -2.65
C VAL A 11 7.55 3.77 -2.04
N GLN A 12 7.72 4.80 -2.86
CA GLN A 12 7.44 6.17 -2.49
C GLN A 12 6.10 6.57 -3.09
N VAL A 13 5.19 7.10 -2.27
CA VAL A 13 3.85 7.54 -2.68
C VAL A 13 3.54 8.86 -2.01
N LYS A 14 3.15 9.88 -2.79
CA LYS A 14 2.79 11.23 -2.29
C LYS A 14 3.85 11.82 -1.33
N GLY A 15 5.13 11.52 -1.57
CA GLY A 15 6.27 11.97 -0.75
C GLY A 15 6.63 11.07 0.45
N SER A 16 5.75 10.16 0.85
CA SER A 16 6.00 9.16 1.91
C SER A 16 6.71 7.94 1.35
N ILE A 17 7.66 7.37 2.10
CA ILE A 17 8.40 6.16 1.71
C ILE A 17 7.97 5.01 2.62
N PHE A 18 7.62 3.87 2.01
CA PHE A 18 7.23 2.64 2.70
C PHE A 18 8.23 1.53 2.39
N TYR A 19 8.67 0.81 3.43
CA TYR A 19 9.59 -0.32 3.28
C TYR A 19 8.81 -1.63 3.33
N LEU A 20 8.81 -2.36 2.21
CA LEU A 20 8.01 -3.56 2.03
C LEU A 20 8.89 -4.81 1.98
N THR A 21 8.29 -5.98 2.22
CA THR A 21 8.96 -7.24 1.90
C THR A 21 9.14 -7.36 0.38
N PRO A 22 10.15 -8.09 -0.12
CA PRO A 22 10.35 -8.23 -1.57
C PRO A 22 9.10 -8.73 -2.30
N HIS A 23 8.40 -9.70 -1.70
CA HIS A 23 7.16 -10.26 -2.23
C HIS A 23 6.01 -9.24 -2.29
N ALA A 24 5.82 -8.43 -1.23
CA ALA A 24 4.82 -7.36 -1.24
C ALA A 24 5.12 -6.30 -2.30
N LEU A 25 6.39 -5.94 -2.46
CA LEU A 25 6.80 -4.93 -3.44
C LEU A 25 6.60 -5.41 -4.88
N GLU A 26 6.98 -6.65 -5.15
CA GLU A 26 6.76 -7.30 -6.46
C GLU A 26 5.28 -7.32 -6.82
N ILE A 27 4.42 -7.78 -5.90
CA ILE A 27 2.97 -7.84 -6.09
C ILE A 27 2.36 -6.44 -6.28
N LEU A 28 2.74 -5.46 -5.45
CA LEU A 28 2.23 -4.09 -5.55
C LEU A 28 2.66 -3.42 -6.86
N LYS A 29 3.89 -3.66 -7.30
CA LYS A 29 4.39 -3.15 -8.57
C LYS A 29 3.65 -3.77 -9.76
N ALA A 30 3.45 -5.09 -9.74
CA ALA A 30 2.68 -5.77 -10.78
C ALA A 30 1.23 -5.25 -10.88
N TRP A 31 0.59 -5.02 -9.73
CA TRP A 31 -0.75 -4.40 -9.68
C TRP A 31 -0.75 -2.97 -10.23
N TYR A 32 0.23 -2.14 -9.84
CA TYR A 32 0.35 -0.77 -10.34
C TYR A 32 0.58 -0.72 -11.85
N ASP A 33 1.51 -1.53 -12.36
CA ASP A 33 1.80 -1.64 -13.79
C ASP A 33 0.54 -2.10 -14.55
N TRP A 34 -0.24 -3.03 -13.99
CA TRP A 34 -1.53 -3.42 -14.58
C TRP A 34 -2.53 -2.26 -14.58
N SER A 35 -2.72 -1.56 -13.45
CA SER A 35 -3.66 -0.44 -13.34
C SER A 35 -3.32 0.71 -14.29
N VAL A 36 -2.03 1.02 -14.48
CA VAL A 36 -1.58 2.06 -15.43
C VAL A 36 -1.90 1.67 -16.88
N ASN A 37 -1.78 0.39 -17.22
CA ASN A 37 -1.93 -0.07 -18.61
C ASN A 37 -3.37 -0.46 -18.99
N TYR A 38 -4.20 -0.85 -18.03
CA TYR A 38 -5.50 -1.46 -18.31
C TYR A 38 -6.69 -0.79 -17.62
N ASP A 39 -6.49 -0.10 -16.50
CA ASP A 39 -7.55 0.67 -15.85
C ASP A 39 -7.48 2.12 -16.31
N THR A 40 -8.01 2.38 -17.51
CA THR A 40 -7.94 3.72 -18.13
C THR A 40 -8.84 4.76 -17.47
N GLU A 41 -9.76 4.35 -16.60
CA GLU A 41 -10.69 5.25 -15.92
C GLU A 41 -10.12 5.82 -14.62
N ALA A 42 -9.20 5.09 -13.97
CA ALA A 42 -8.50 5.59 -12.80
C ALA A 42 -7.60 6.80 -13.12
N SER A 43 -7.70 7.86 -12.31
CA SER A 43 -6.77 8.99 -12.36
C SER A 43 -5.43 8.62 -11.69
N GLU A 44 -4.36 9.35 -12.00
CA GLU A 44 -3.07 9.17 -11.29
C GLU A 44 -3.22 9.40 -9.79
N GLU A 45 -4.05 10.37 -9.40
CA GLU A 45 -4.31 10.69 -7.99
C GLU A 45 -5.04 9.55 -7.27
N PHE A 46 -6.04 8.94 -7.91
CA PHE A 46 -6.75 7.79 -7.36
C PHE A 46 -5.82 6.58 -7.22
N ARG A 47 -5.01 6.29 -8.24
CA ARG A 47 -3.98 5.22 -8.15
C ARG A 47 -3.01 5.48 -7.00
N ALA A 48 -2.60 6.74 -6.78
CA ALA A 48 -1.73 7.07 -5.67
C ALA A 48 -2.40 6.86 -4.30
N GLU A 49 -3.72 7.01 -4.18
CA GLU A 49 -4.44 6.67 -2.95
C GLU A 49 -4.47 5.17 -2.68
N GLU A 50 -4.70 4.36 -3.72
CA GLU A 50 -4.69 2.90 -3.61
C GLU A 50 -3.29 2.35 -3.29
N VAL A 51 -2.25 2.83 -3.98
CA VAL A 51 -0.88 2.39 -3.69
C VAL A 51 -0.48 2.80 -2.27
N GLU A 52 -0.87 3.99 -1.80
CA GLU A 52 -0.62 4.38 -0.40
C GLU A 52 -1.33 3.44 0.59
N TYR A 53 -2.60 3.12 0.32
CA TYR A 53 -3.39 2.18 1.12
C TYR A 53 -2.73 0.79 1.20
N PHE A 54 -2.36 0.21 0.06
CA PHE A 54 -1.70 -1.10 0.01
C PHE A 54 -0.32 -1.05 0.66
N ALA A 55 0.47 0.00 0.43
CA ALA A 55 1.79 0.14 1.02
C ALA A 55 1.73 0.21 2.56
N LYS A 56 0.78 0.97 3.12
CA LYS A 56 0.54 1.00 4.57
C LYS A 56 0.15 -0.38 5.10
N ALA A 57 -0.78 -1.06 4.43
CA ALA A 57 -1.22 -2.39 4.83
C ALA A 57 -0.07 -3.42 4.79
N PHE A 58 0.71 -3.46 3.70
CA PHE A 58 1.83 -4.39 3.55
C PHE A 58 2.98 -4.10 4.53
N GLU A 59 3.24 -2.85 4.87
CA GLU A 59 4.25 -2.51 5.88
C GLU A 59 3.85 -2.98 7.30
N MET A 60 2.54 -3.11 7.57
CA MET A 60 2.01 -3.65 8.82
C MET A 60 1.95 -5.17 8.81
N LEU A 61 1.42 -5.77 7.74
CA LEU A 61 1.19 -7.20 7.62
C LEU A 61 2.48 -7.99 7.34
N LYS A 62 3.44 -7.39 6.61
CA LYS A 62 4.73 -7.98 6.25
C LYS A 62 4.60 -9.42 5.72
N PRO A 63 3.97 -9.65 4.56
CA PRO A 63 3.83 -10.98 4.00
C PRO A 63 5.20 -11.61 3.72
N GLN A 64 5.34 -12.90 4.04
CA GLN A 64 6.58 -13.68 4.01
C GLN A 64 6.74 -14.51 2.73
N SER A 65 5.73 -14.55 1.88
CA SER A 65 5.77 -15.26 0.60
C SER A 65 5.00 -14.51 -0.49
N HIS A 66 5.26 -14.88 -1.75
CA HIS A 66 4.52 -14.37 -2.89
C HIS A 66 3.02 -14.70 -2.78
N ASP A 67 2.67 -15.93 -2.41
CA ASP A 67 1.28 -16.37 -2.27
C ASP A 67 0.54 -15.60 -1.17
N GLU A 68 1.20 -15.35 -0.04
CA GLU A 68 0.63 -14.55 1.05
C GLU A 68 0.46 -13.09 0.64
N ALA A 69 1.44 -12.50 -0.04
CA ALA A 69 1.36 -11.13 -0.54
C ALA A 69 0.22 -10.96 -1.55
N PHE A 70 0.09 -11.91 -2.49
CA PHE A 70 -1.00 -11.93 -3.47
C PHE A 70 -2.36 -12.11 -2.78
N HIS A 71 -2.47 -13.06 -1.85
CA HIS A 71 -3.70 -13.29 -1.09
C HIS A 71 -4.15 -12.04 -0.33
N TYR A 72 -3.23 -11.36 0.35
CA TYR A 72 -3.52 -10.12 1.05
C TYR A 72 -3.89 -8.98 0.10
N LEU A 73 -3.23 -8.85 -1.06
CA LEU A 73 -3.63 -7.86 -2.08
C LEU A 73 -5.10 -8.08 -2.47
N THR A 74 -5.49 -9.30 -2.81
CA THR A 74 -6.87 -9.62 -3.20
C THR A 74 -7.88 -9.29 -2.11
N ILE A 75 -7.56 -9.55 -0.83
CA ILE A 75 -8.44 -9.18 0.28
C ILE A 75 -8.55 -7.65 0.40
N LEU A 76 -7.42 -6.96 0.34
CA LEU A 76 -7.36 -5.50 0.50
C LEU A 76 -8.09 -4.79 -0.64
N GLU A 77 -7.90 -5.22 -1.89
CA GLU A 77 -8.61 -4.68 -3.06
C GLU A 77 -10.12 -4.86 -2.93
N ASN A 78 -10.56 -6.09 -2.57
CA ASN A 78 -11.98 -6.36 -2.33
C ASN A 78 -12.54 -5.50 -1.19
N ALA A 79 -11.80 -5.34 -0.09
CA ALA A 79 -12.22 -4.51 1.02
C ALA A 79 -12.29 -3.02 0.62
N PHE A 80 -11.35 -2.55 -0.20
CA PHE A 80 -11.31 -1.18 -0.69
C PHE A 80 -12.57 -0.85 -1.48
N VAL A 81 -12.95 -1.71 -2.43
CA VAL A 81 -14.17 -1.54 -3.24
C VAL A 81 -15.44 -1.73 -2.41
N GLN A 82 -15.55 -2.82 -1.63
CA GLN A 82 -16.77 -3.15 -0.89
C GLN A 82 -17.10 -2.15 0.21
N THR A 83 -16.11 -1.42 0.71
CA THR A 83 -16.32 -0.40 1.74
C THR A 83 -16.50 1.01 1.16
N ASP A 84 -16.63 1.15 -0.17
CA ASP A 84 -16.67 2.47 -0.81
C ASP A 84 -15.45 3.30 -0.36
N TYR A 85 -14.28 2.66 -0.38
CA TYR A 85 -12.96 3.18 -0.03
C TYR A 85 -12.75 3.55 1.46
N LYS A 86 -13.77 3.40 2.30
CA LYS A 86 -13.74 3.80 3.73
C LYS A 86 -12.80 2.97 4.59
N ILE A 87 -12.45 1.75 4.17
CA ILE A 87 -11.43 0.93 4.86
C ILE A 87 -10.08 1.65 4.94
N LYS A 88 -9.79 2.57 4.01
CA LYS A 88 -8.57 3.37 4.03
C LYS A 88 -8.43 4.16 5.33
N GLU A 89 -9.52 4.73 5.83
CA GLU A 89 -9.52 5.49 7.08
C GLU A 89 -9.05 4.64 8.27
N ILE A 90 -9.48 3.37 8.32
CA ILE A 90 -9.09 2.43 9.37
C ILE A 90 -7.60 2.11 9.27
N ILE A 91 -7.12 1.79 8.06
CA ILE A 91 -5.70 1.50 7.82
C ILE A 91 -4.82 2.71 8.13
N ASP A 92 -5.24 3.91 7.74
CA ASP A 92 -4.56 5.17 8.06
C ASP A 92 -4.43 5.38 9.58
N ARG A 93 -5.53 5.15 10.33
CA ARG A 93 -5.53 5.26 11.80
C ARG A 93 -4.60 4.23 12.46
N ILE A 94 -4.60 2.97 12.00
CA ILE A 94 -3.73 1.93 12.55
C ILE A 94 -2.25 2.24 12.24
N HIS A 95 -1.95 2.64 11.01
CA HIS A 95 -0.59 2.98 10.58
C HIS A 95 -0.04 4.19 11.37
N ALA A 96 -0.85 5.23 11.57
CA ALA A 96 -0.46 6.37 12.39
C ALA A 96 -0.16 5.98 13.85
N ASN A 97 -0.94 5.07 14.44
CA ASN A 97 -0.72 4.59 15.81
C ASN A 97 0.57 3.78 15.96
N LYS A 98 0.98 3.02 14.92
CA LYS A 98 2.27 2.32 14.90
C LYS A 98 3.44 3.30 15.01
N SER A 99 3.37 4.43 14.30
CA SER A 99 4.38 5.49 14.35
C SER A 99 4.39 6.24 15.69
N GLY A 100 3.22 6.45 16.31
CA GLY A 100 3.11 7.07 17.63
C GLY A 100 3.66 6.22 18.78
N ASN A 101 3.51 4.89 18.72
CA ASN A 101 4.03 3.99 19.75
C ASN A 101 5.57 3.90 19.81
N ILE A 102 6.27 4.32 18.75
CA ILE A 102 7.73 4.41 18.77
C ILE A 102 8.18 5.57 19.67
N LEU A 103 7.48 6.71 19.66
CA LEU A 103 7.81 7.89 20.47
C LEU A 103 7.51 7.72 21.96
N VAL A 104 6.51 6.91 22.33
CA VAL A 104 6.12 6.72 23.75
C VAL A 104 7.05 5.76 24.49
N ARG A 105 7.79 4.89 23.78
CA ARG A 105 8.72 3.92 24.39
C ARG A 105 10.12 4.49 24.68
N GLU A 106 10.41 5.72 24.25
CA GLU A 106 11.69 6.40 24.47
C GLU A 106 11.65 7.44 25.61
N LEU A 107 10.62 7.43 26.46
CA LEU A 107 10.48 8.26 27.66
C LEU A 107 10.55 7.41 28.93
#